data_AF-A0A1I2BZI4-F1
#
_entry.id   AF-A0A1I2BZI4-F1
#
_cell.length_a   1.000
_cell.length_b   1.000
_cell.length_c   1.000
_cell.angle_alpha   90.00
_cell.angle_beta   90.00
_cell.angle_gamma   90.00
#
_symmetry.space_group_name_H-M   'P 1'
#
loop_
_entity.id
_entity.type
_entity.pdbx_description
1 polymer ?
#
loop_
_entity_poly.entity_id
_entity_poly.type
_entity_poly.pdbx_seq_one_letter_code
_entity_poly.pdbx_strand_id
1 'polypeptide(L)'
;MFVNHPPESLTLDLTRCCVPTQSNGSPIDTFYETIRHTLTLGQPDQLRDSPTLGRLLILGLVTGTEAYFRTTLFGLTSFCPLAKDSLADSEIAFGAIDFYGADQAALGLFERVSFAGKLGIKEMSKKIAGLTWVDRSSLGVAVSDFEKVCHMRHAAVHSQGVLNRGNARALGLGRSTGAMNVVVDMPHFHMAAKACTNLVREYNRSLYEHIVQRWIRERILVGRWSDDRKFFQPFIDLMRSQEDGLMRGTAYSVYRTLQSGILNRYASP
;
A
#
# COMPACT_ATOMS: atom_id res chain seq x y z
N MET A 1 47.88 -3.87 -24.93
CA MET A 1 46.75 -4.81 -24.97
C MET A 1 45.64 -4.19 -24.14
N PHE A 2 44.54 -3.78 -24.76
CA PHE A 2 43.39 -3.26 -24.00
C PHE A 2 42.53 -4.43 -23.54
N VAL A 3 42.13 -4.43 -22.27
CA VAL A 3 41.34 -5.51 -21.66
C VAL A 3 39.87 -5.44 -22.11
N ASN A 4 39.38 -4.27 -22.53
CA ASN A 4 38.01 -4.03 -22.97
C ASN A 4 37.97 -3.08 -24.17
N HIS A 5 36.86 -3.10 -24.92
CA HIS A 5 36.53 -2.08 -25.91
C HIS A 5 36.37 -0.69 -25.26
N PRO A 6 36.68 0.41 -25.98
CA PRO A 6 36.40 1.75 -25.49
C PRO A 6 34.88 1.95 -25.31
N PRO A 7 34.46 2.75 -24.33
CA PRO A 7 33.04 3.03 -24.13
C PRO A 7 32.45 3.81 -25.30
N GLU A 8 31.21 3.49 -25.67
CA GLU A 8 30.42 4.27 -26.62
C GLU A 8 29.64 5.37 -25.87
N SER A 9 29.60 6.58 -26.43
CA SER A 9 28.80 7.67 -25.88
C SER A 9 27.40 7.64 -26.48
N LEU A 10 26.38 7.62 -25.62
CA LEU A 10 24.98 7.63 -25.99
C LEU A 10 24.24 8.75 -25.24
N THR A 11 23.39 9.50 -25.95
CA THR A 11 22.41 10.39 -25.33
C THR A 11 21.11 9.64 -25.11
N LEU A 12 20.72 9.45 -23.84
CA LEU A 12 19.50 8.75 -23.46
C LEU A 12 18.33 9.75 -23.33
N ASP A 13 17.38 9.73 -24.25
CA ASP A 13 16.07 10.39 -24.11
C ASP A 13 15.05 9.41 -23.54
N LEU A 14 14.72 9.57 -22.26
CA LEU A 14 13.79 8.71 -21.52
C LEU A 14 12.35 9.23 -21.51
N THR A 15 12.06 10.38 -22.13
CA THR A 15 10.71 10.99 -22.10
C THR A 15 9.65 10.05 -22.68
N ARG A 16 10.03 9.25 -23.69
CA ARG A 16 9.15 8.25 -24.32
C ARG A 16 8.87 7.03 -23.44
N CYS A 17 9.60 6.84 -22.34
CA CYS A 17 9.36 5.79 -21.36
C CYS A 17 8.38 6.22 -20.25
N CYS A 18 7.92 7.48 -20.27
CA CYS A 18 7.06 8.05 -19.25
C CYS A 18 5.68 8.34 -19.83
N VAL A 19 4.63 7.79 -19.20
CA VAL A 19 3.24 8.05 -19.56
C VAL A 19 2.48 8.59 -18.34
N PRO A 20 1.48 9.47 -18.52
CA PRO A 20 0.65 9.92 -17.41
C PRO A 20 -0.05 8.76 -16.71
N THR A 21 -0.07 8.81 -15.38
CA THR A 21 -0.79 7.81 -14.56
C THR A 21 -2.29 7.93 -14.78
N GLN A 22 -2.95 6.80 -15.03
CA GLN A 22 -4.42 6.68 -14.98
C GLN A 22 -4.77 5.87 -13.73
N SER A 23 -5.69 6.38 -12.90
CA SER A 23 -6.26 5.64 -11.78
C SER A 23 -7.78 5.65 -11.95
N ASN A 24 -8.34 4.46 -12.19
CA ASN A 24 -9.77 4.25 -12.24
C ASN A 24 -10.17 3.43 -11.02
N GLY A 25 -11.09 3.97 -10.22
CA GLY A 25 -11.65 3.26 -9.07
C GLY A 25 -10.94 3.50 -7.74
N SER A 26 -11.26 2.63 -6.77
CA SER A 26 -10.71 2.71 -5.42
C SER A 26 -9.27 2.15 -5.39
N PRO A 27 -8.43 2.57 -4.42
CA PRO A 27 -7.08 2.01 -4.25
C PRO A 27 -7.06 0.48 -4.15
N ILE A 28 -8.05 -0.13 -3.50
CA ILE A 28 -8.12 -1.60 -3.35
C ILE A 28 -8.44 -2.29 -4.68
N ASP A 29 -9.30 -1.71 -5.51
CA ASP A 29 -9.61 -2.27 -6.83
C ASP A 29 -8.43 -2.10 -7.79
N THR A 30 -7.75 -0.93 -7.80
CA THR A 30 -6.50 -0.74 -8.56
C THR A 30 -5.43 -1.74 -8.11
N PHE A 31 -5.35 -2.04 -6.82
CA PHE A 31 -4.46 -3.08 -6.31
C PHE A 31 -4.83 -4.47 -6.86
N TYR A 32 -6.10 -4.87 -6.84
CA TYR A 32 -6.51 -6.16 -7.39
C TYR A 32 -6.23 -6.28 -8.88
N GLU A 33 -6.48 -5.22 -9.66
CA GLU A 33 -6.11 -5.17 -11.08
C GLU A 33 -4.61 -5.35 -11.27
N THR A 34 -3.79 -4.66 -10.48
CA THR A 34 -2.33 -4.76 -10.53
C THR A 34 -1.85 -6.17 -10.20
N ILE A 35 -2.35 -6.78 -9.12
CA ILE A 35 -1.96 -8.13 -8.74
C ILE A 35 -2.41 -9.16 -9.78
N ARG A 36 -3.65 -9.05 -10.27
CA ARG A 36 -4.17 -9.93 -11.32
C ARG A 36 -3.31 -9.86 -12.57
N HIS A 37 -3.02 -8.66 -13.05
CA HIS A 37 -2.17 -8.47 -14.21
C HIS A 37 -0.76 -9.04 -13.97
N THR A 38 -0.15 -8.75 -12.82
CA THR A 38 1.19 -9.26 -12.48
C THR A 38 1.21 -10.79 -12.46
N LEU A 39 0.15 -11.43 -11.96
CA LEU A 39 0.01 -12.88 -11.97
C LEU A 39 -0.10 -13.48 -13.38
N THR A 40 -0.61 -12.74 -14.39
CA THR A 40 -0.66 -13.24 -15.77
C THR A 40 0.68 -13.17 -16.49
N LEU A 41 1.66 -12.42 -15.96
CA LEU A 41 2.98 -12.25 -16.58
C LEU A 41 3.92 -13.45 -16.34
N GLY A 42 3.61 -14.33 -15.38
CA GLY A 42 4.41 -15.51 -15.06
C GLY A 42 3.76 -16.80 -15.51
N GLN A 43 4.49 -17.62 -16.28
CA GLN A 43 4.12 -19.01 -16.55
C GLN A 43 5.05 -19.98 -15.79
N PRO A 44 4.59 -21.18 -15.39
CA PRO A 44 5.39 -22.11 -14.59
C PRO A 44 6.76 -22.42 -15.20
N ASP A 45 6.81 -22.71 -16.51
CA ASP A 45 8.05 -23.04 -17.20
C ASP A 45 9.00 -21.83 -17.26
N GLN A 46 8.48 -20.63 -17.54
CA GLN A 46 9.28 -19.40 -17.60
C GLN A 46 9.90 -19.03 -16.24
N LEU A 47 9.18 -19.25 -15.13
CA LEU A 47 9.69 -18.98 -13.79
C LEU A 47 10.75 -19.99 -13.36
N ARG A 48 10.61 -21.25 -13.79
CA ARG A 48 11.63 -22.28 -13.57
C ARG A 48 12.90 -21.98 -14.35
N ASP A 49 12.75 -21.55 -15.60
CA ASP A 49 13.87 -21.36 -16.53
C ASP A 49 14.56 -19.99 -16.33
N SER A 50 13.88 -19.02 -15.70
CA SER A 50 14.42 -17.69 -15.40
C SER A 50 14.16 -17.26 -13.94
N PRO A 51 15.11 -17.49 -13.02
CA PRO A 51 15.04 -16.98 -11.65
C PRO A 51 14.90 -15.45 -11.58
N THR A 52 15.43 -14.74 -12.58
CA THR A 52 15.30 -13.28 -12.70
C THR A 52 13.85 -12.86 -12.92
N LEU A 53 13.08 -13.59 -13.73
CA LEU A 53 11.67 -13.28 -13.95
C LEU A 53 10.88 -13.33 -12.63
N GLY A 54 11.02 -14.41 -11.85
CA GLY A 54 10.33 -14.54 -10.57
C GLY A 54 10.68 -13.43 -9.57
N ARG A 55 11.94 -12.99 -9.56
CA ARG A 55 12.42 -11.85 -8.76
C ARG A 55 11.76 -10.52 -9.18
N LEU A 56 11.64 -10.29 -10.49
CA LEU A 56 10.97 -9.10 -11.03
C LEU A 56 9.46 -9.12 -10.79
N LEU A 57 8.81 -10.28 -10.85
CA LEU A 57 7.39 -10.37 -10.55
C LEU A 57 7.09 -10.10 -9.06
N ILE A 58 7.94 -10.56 -8.13
CA ILE A 58 7.82 -10.17 -6.71
C ILE A 58 7.93 -8.65 -6.54
N LEU A 59 8.86 -8.00 -7.27
CA LEU A 59 8.94 -6.55 -7.27
C LEU A 59 7.62 -5.91 -7.69
N GLY A 60 6.98 -6.41 -8.74
CA GLY A 60 5.65 -5.96 -9.18
C GLY A 60 4.58 -6.07 -8.10
N LEU A 61 4.52 -7.20 -7.38
CA LEU A 61 3.58 -7.39 -6.27
C LEU A 61 3.80 -6.36 -5.15
N VAL A 62 5.06 -6.17 -4.73
CA VAL A 62 5.41 -5.20 -3.68
C VAL A 62 5.08 -3.78 -4.11
N THR A 63 5.39 -3.40 -5.35
CA THR A 63 5.06 -2.08 -5.89
C THR A 63 3.55 -1.83 -5.91
N GLY A 64 2.74 -2.82 -6.28
CA GLY A 64 1.27 -2.73 -6.21
C GLY A 64 0.77 -2.51 -4.78
N THR A 65 1.32 -3.23 -3.80
CA THR A 65 0.99 -3.04 -2.38
C THR A 65 1.41 -1.66 -1.86
N GLU A 66 2.60 -1.18 -2.22
CA GLU A 66 3.04 0.17 -1.82
C GLU A 66 2.15 1.26 -2.41
N ALA A 67 1.74 1.11 -3.67
CA ALA A 67 0.84 2.04 -4.33
C ALA A 67 -0.51 2.09 -3.62
N TYR A 68 -1.07 0.95 -3.20
CA TYR A 68 -2.28 0.89 -2.38
C TYR A 68 -2.16 1.76 -1.11
N PHE A 69 -1.10 1.57 -0.33
CA PHE A 69 -0.91 2.34 0.90
C PHE A 69 -0.77 3.83 0.64
N ARG A 70 0.03 4.19 -0.37
CA ARG A 70 0.26 5.59 -0.74
C ARG A 70 -1.04 6.27 -1.16
N THR A 71 -1.79 5.67 -2.07
CA THR A 71 -3.05 6.25 -2.57
C THR A 71 -4.13 6.29 -1.50
N THR A 72 -4.25 5.24 -0.66
CA THR A 72 -5.24 5.20 0.42
C THR A 72 -4.96 6.27 1.47
N LEU A 73 -3.71 6.35 1.96
CA LEU A 73 -3.34 7.32 2.97
C LEU A 73 -3.38 8.75 2.43
N PHE A 74 -2.93 8.98 1.20
CA PHE A 74 -3.07 10.27 0.54
C PHE A 74 -4.54 10.68 0.40
N GLY A 75 -5.41 9.78 -0.09
CA GLY A 75 -6.83 10.05 -0.25
C GLY A 75 -7.53 10.46 1.05
N LEU A 76 -7.13 9.87 2.19
CA LEU A 76 -7.63 10.30 3.50
C LEU A 76 -7.29 11.77 3.80
N THR A 77 -6.11 12.26 3.41
CA THR A 77 -5.69 13.64 3.66
C THR A 77 -6.58 14.66 2.95
N SER A 78 -7.23 14.29 1.84
CA SER A 78 -8.04 15.20 1.04
C SER A 78 -9.36 15.60 1.73
N PHE A 79 -9.94 14.73 2.56
CA PHE A 79 -11.27 14.97 3.17
C PHE A 79 -11.34 14.72 4.69
N CYS A 80 -10.48 13.91 5.28
CA CYS A 80 -10.57 13.59 6.71
C CYS A 80 -10.03 14.76 7.57
N PRO A 81 -10.87 15.40 8.41
CA PRO A 81 -10.42 16.55 9.21
C PRO A 81 -9.28 16.16 10.16
N LEU A 82 -9.38 15.00 10.82
CA LEU A 82 -8.36 14.53 11.75
C LEU A 82 -7.01 14.22 11.10
N ALA A 83 -7.02 13.84 9.80
CA ALA A 83 -5.80 13.63 9.03
C ALA A 83 -5.18 14.96 8.59
N LYS A 84 -6.00 15.96 8.24
CA LYS A 84 -5.52 17.31 7.93
C LYS A 84 -4.88 17.95 9.15
N ASP A 85 -5.54 17.86 10.30
CA ASP A 85 -5.03 18.39 11.56
C ASP A 85 -3.71 17.73 11.96
N SER A 86 -3.57 16.41 11.79
CA SER A 86 -2.32 15.70 12.12
C SER A 86 -1.15 16.01 11.18
N LEU A 87 -1.44 16.61 10.02
CA LEU A 87 -0.45 16.97 9.00
C LEU A 87 -0.18 18.47 8.94
N ALA A 88 -0.87 19.30 9.73
CA ALA A 88 -0.78 20.75 9.67
C ALA A 88 0.66 21.29 9.77
N ASP A 89 1.48 20.68 10.62
CA ASP A 89 2.88 21.05 10.84
C ASP A 89 3.89 20.18 10.07
N SER A 90 3.43 19.37 9.10
CA SER A 90 4.32 18.49 8.34
C SER A 90 5.06 19.25 7.24
N GLU A 91 6.37 19.07 7.19
CA GLU A 91 7.22 19.62 6.15
C GLU A 91 7.10 18.84 4.83
N ILE A 92 7.00 19.57 3.72
CA ILE A 92 7.13 19.05 2.35
C ILE A 92 8.21 19.83 1.60
N ALA A 93 8.82 19.21 0.60
CA ALA A 93 9.71 19.94 -0.30
C ALA A 93 8.92 21.01 -1.06
N PHE A 94 9.44 22.24 -1.14
CA PHE A 94 8.78 23.34 -1.84
C PHE A 94 8.48 23.01 -3.31
N GLY A 95 9.39 22.30 -3.98
CA GLY A 95 9.21 21.84 -5.37
C GLY A 95 8.06 20.86 -5.56
N ALA A 96 7.56 20.21 -4.51
CA ALA A 96 6.37 19.35 -4.60
C ALA A 96 5.11 20.16 -4.95
N ILE A 97 5.03 21.43 -4.53
CA ILE A 97 3.91 22.32 -4.86
C ILE A 97 3.90 22.65 -6.35
N ASP A 98 5.07 22.91 -6.93
CA ASP A 98 5.22 23.22 -8.35
C ASP A 98 4.92 21.99 -9.22
N PHE A 99 5.39 20.81 -8.79
CA PHE A 99 5.22 19.58 -9.57
C PHE A 99 3.81 18.97 -9.47
N TYR A 100 3.23 18.87 -8.27
CA TYR A 100 1.92 18.24 -8.04
C TYR A 100 0.75 19.23 -8.05
N GLY A 101 1.02 20.51 -7.84
CA GLY A 101 -0.02 21.52 -7.57
C GLY A 101 -0.44 21.58 -6.11
N ALA A 102 -1.06 22.69 -5.71
CA ALA A 102 -1.43 22.96 -4.32
C ALA A 102 -2.37 21.90 -3.72
N ASP A 103 -3.35 21.43 -4.50
CA ASP A 103 -4.34 20.44 -4.05
C ASP A 103 -3.75 19.04 -3.80
N GLN A 104 -2.55 18.77 -4.34
CA GLN A 104 -1.86 17.49 -4.22
C GLN A 104 -0.50 17.61 -3.52
N ALA A 105 -0.20 18.77 -2.92
CA ALA A 105 1.08 19.03 -2.26
C ALA A 105 1.40 17.99 -1.16
N ALA A 106 0.38 17.40 -0.55
CA ALA A 106 0.53 16.31 0.43
C ALA A 106 1.18 15.04 -0.15
N LEU A 107 1.25 14.85 -1.48
CA LEU A 107 2.04 13.79 -2.11
C LEU A 107 3.53 13.90 -1.77
N GLY A 108 4.03 15.13 -1.56
CA GLY A 108 5.40 15.39 -1.11
C GLY A 108 5.75 14.71 0.22
N LEU A 109 4.75 14.45 1.08
CA LEU A 109 4.95 13.72 2.34
C LEU A 109 5.34 12.26 2.13
N PHE A 110 5.00 11.69 0.97
CA PHE A 110 5.18 10.28 0.66
C PHE A 110 6.44 9.99 -0.19
N GLU A 111 7.12 11.01 -0.73
CA GLU A 111 8.30 10.83 -1.58
C GLU A 111 9.45 10.10 -0.87
N ARG A 112 9.60 10.35 0.43
CA ARG A 112 10.65 9.74 1.27
C ARG A 112 10.16 8.55 2.08
N VAL A 113 8.91 8.13 1.87
CA VAL A 113 8.31 7.00 2.57
C VAL A 113 8.34 5.77 1.68
N SER A 114 9.01 4.74 2.19
CA SER A 114 8.91 3.38 1.66
C SER A 114 7.82 2.62 2.40
N PHE A 115 6.90 2.02 1.65
CA PHE A 115 5.88 1.10 2.18
C PHE A 115 6.30 -0.36 2.03
N ALA A 116 7.49 -0.63 1.48
CA ALA A 116 8.11 -1.95 1.35
C ALA A 116 8.70 -2.43 2.69
N GLY A 117 7.88 -2.38 3.74
CA GLY A 117 8.25 -2.84 5.07
C GLY A 117 7.25 -2.37 6.13
N LYS A 118 7.26 -3.06 7.27
CA LYS A 118 6.35 -2.82 8.39
C LYS A 118 6.46 -1.40 8.95
N LEU A 119 7.66 -0.85 9.01
CA LEU A 119 7.94 0.43 9.65
C LEU A 119 7.18 1.59 8.99
N GLY A 120 7.37 1.79 7.68
CA GLY A 120 6.72 2.88 6.95
C GLY A 120 5.19 2.77 6.96
N ILE A 121 4.67 1.54 6.83
CA ILE A 121 3.22 1.28 6.95
C ILE A 121 2.74 1.70 8.34
N LYS A 122 3.43 1.30 9.41
CA LYS A 122 3.04 1.61 10.79
C LYS A 122 3.12 3.10 11.13
N GLU A 123 4.22 3.75 10.77
CA GLU A 123 4.45 5.17 11.07
C GLU A 123 3.43 6.05 10.35
N MET A 124 3.22 5.85 9.05
CA MET A 124 2.28 6.67 8.29
C MET A 124 0.83 6.36 8.63
N SER A 125 0.48 5.11 8.93
CA SER A 125 -0.86 4.76 9.42
C SER A 125 -1.17 5.46 10.74
N LYS A 126 -0.21 5.50 11.66
CA LYS A 126 -0.35 6.21 12.92
C LYS A 126 -0.43 7.72 12.70
N LYS A 127 0.46 8.29 11.89
CA LYS A 127 0.55 9.73 11.63
C LYS A 127 -0.72 10.28 10.97
N ILE A 128 -1.22 9.61 9.93
CA ILE A 128 -2.34 10.10 9.11
C ILE A 128 -3.68 9.63 9.69
N ALA A 129 -3.83 8.33 9.93
CA ALA A 129 -5.12 7.75 10.31
C ALA A 129 -5.30 7.62 11.82
N GLY A 130 -4.22 7.70 12.62
CA GLY A 130 -4.24 7.31 14.03
C GLY A 130 -4.31 5.80 14.24
N LEU A 131 -4.16 5.01 13.17
CA LEU A 131 -4.31 3.56 13.21
C LEU A 131 -3.06 2.90 13.79
N THR A 132 -3.25 2.09 14.82
CA THR A 132 -2.22 1.26 15.44
C THR A 132 -2.70 -0.17 15.61
N TRP A 133 -1.80 -1.13 15.58
CA TRP A 133 -2.10 -2.54 15.82
C TRP A 133 -1.05 -3.22 16.70
N VAL A 134 -1.45 -4.34 17.28
CA VAL A 134 -0.55 -5.27 17.98
C VAL A 134 -0.07 -6.34 17.01
N ASP A 135 1.16 -6.82 17.20
CA ASP A 135 1.81 -7.75 16.26
C ASP A 135 1.07 -9.09 16.11
N ARG A 136 0.35 -9.53 17.15
CA ARG A 136 -0.44 -10.78 17.14
C ARG A 136 -1.86 -10.63 16.59
N SER A 137 -2.28 -9.41 16.22
CA SER A 137 -3.59 -9.18 15.59
C SER A 137 -3.60 -9.68 14.14
N SER A 138 -4.78 -9.84 13.55
CA SER A 138 -4.93 -10.21 12.13
C SER A 138 -4.11 -9.28 11.21
N LEU A 139 -4.22 -7.96 11.40
CA LEU A 139 -3.42 -6.98 10.67
C LEU A 139 -1.91 -7.12 10.98
N GLY A 140 -1.54 -7.31 12.24
CA GLY A 140 -0.13 -7.50 12.63
C GLY A 140 0.53 -8.71 11.97
N VAL A 141 -0.20 -9.83 11.88
CA VAL A 141 0.25 -11.04 11.19
C VAL A 141 0.37 -10.79 9.69
N ALA A 142 -0.65 -10.18 9.06
CA ALA A 142 -0.62 -9.88 7.63
C ALA A 142 0.54 -8.94 7.24
N VAL A 143 0.82 -7.93 8.07
CA VAL A 143 2.00 -7.04 7.89
C VAL A 143 3.30 -7.82 8.01
N SER A 144 3.38 -8.76 8.96
CA SER A 144 4.60 -9.57 9.17
C SER A 144 4.84 -10.55 8.03
N ASP A 145 3.79 -11.09 7.40
CA ASP A 145 3.92 -11.94 6.22
C ASP A 145 4.34 -11.15 4.99
N PHE A 146 3.78 -9.94 4.79
CA PHE A 146 4.24 -9.04 3.73
C PHE A 146 5.68 -8.58 3.93
N GLU A 147 6.13 -8.36 5.17
CA GLU A 147 7.52 -8.01 5.46
C GLU A 147 8.52 -9.06 4.96
N LYS A 148 8.16 -10.35 5.03
CA LYS A 148 8.96 -11.43 4.41
C LYS A 148 9.06 -11.28 2.89
N VAL A 149 7.96 -10.92 2.22
CA VAL A 149 7.95 -10.63 0.77
C VAL A 149 8.84 -9.43 0.45
N CYS A 150 8.83 -8.39 1.29
CA CYS A 150 9.72 -7.23 1.15
C CYS A 150 11.20 -7.62 1.26
N HIS A 151 11.57 -8.52 2.18
CA HIS A 151 12.93 -9.05 2.28
C HIS A 151 13.34 -9.87 1.04
N MET A 152 12.41 -10.64 0.46
CA MET A 152 12.65 -11.31 -0.83
C MET A 152 12.89 -10.30 -1.95
N ARG A 153 12.06 -9.24 -2.04
CA ARG A 153 12.22 -8.14 -3.00
C ARG A 153 13.56 -7.42 -2.82
N HIS A 154 13.99 -7.18 -1.59
CA HIS A 154 15.26 -6.50 -1.32
C HIS A 154 16.45 -7.33 -1.85
N ALA A 155 16.48 -8.63 -1.58
CA ALA A 155 17.51 -9.53 -2.11
C ALA A 155 17.44 -9.65 -3.64
N ALA A 156 16.24 -9.74 -4.22
CA ALA A 156 16.00 -9.79 -5.65
C ALA A 156 16.63 -8.59 -6.40
N VAL A 157 16.44 -7.38 -5.88
CA VAL A 157 16.84 -6.13 -6.56
C VAL A 157 18.29 -5.73 -6.29
N HIS A 158 18.78 -5.86 -5.05
CA HIS A 158 20.06 -5.23 -4.66
C HIS A 158 21.29 -6.14 -4.76
N SER A 159 21.10 -7.46 -4.88
CA SER A 159 22.21 -8.42 -4.86
C SER A 159 22.09 -9.51 -5.92
N GLN A 160 21.40 -9.23 -7.03
CA GLN A 160 21.09 -10.23 -8.07
C GLN A 160 20.47 -11.51 -7.47
N GLY A 161 19.61 -11.35 -6.45
CA GLY A 161 18.98 -12.45 -5.72
C GLY A 161 19.79 -13.05 -4.58
N VAL A 162 21.06 -12.68 -4.38
CA VAL A 162 21.87 -13.24 -3.28
C VAL A 162 21.36 -12.74 -1.94
N LEU A 163 21.07 -13.67 -1.03
CA LEU A 163 20.66 -13.37 0.33
C LEU A 163 21.88 -12.99 1.17
N ASN A 164 21.91 -11.73 1.62
CA ASN A 164 22.84 -11.32 2.66
C ASN A 164 22.38 -11.87 4.03
N ARG A 165 23.27 -11.79 5.03
CA ARG A 165 23.00 -12.27 6.40
C ARG A 165 21.74 -11.64 7.02
N GLY A 166 21.47 -10.36 6.73
CA GLY A 166 20.31 -9.64 7.25
C GLY A 166 19.00 -10.21 6.71
N ASN A 167 18.88 -10.34 5.39
CA ASN A 167 17.71 -10.89 4.71
C ASN A 167 17.49 -12.35 5.09
N ALA A 168 18.55 -13.17 5.11
CA ALA A 168 18.46 -14.57 5.51
C ALA A 168 17.89 -14.72 6.93
N ARG A 169 18.37 -13.90 7.87
CA ARG A 169 17.84 -13.89 9.26
C ARG A 169 16.37 -13.45 9.30
N ALA A 170 16.00 -12.42 8.55
CA ALA A 170 14.62 -11.93 8.53
C ALA A 170 13.64 -12.95 7.92
N LEU A 171 14.11 -13.78 6.99
CA LEU A 171 13.35 -14.90 6.42
C LEU A 171 13.37 -16.17 7.32
N GLY A 172 14.03 -16.12 8.49
CA GLY A 172 14.11 -17.26 9.41
C GLY A 172 15.09 -18.36 8.98
N LEU A 173 15.99 -18.08 8.03
CA LEU A 173 16.98 -19.05 7.56
C LEU A 173 18.16 -19.17 8.55
N GLY A 174 18.57 -20.40 8.83
CA GLY A 174 19.65 -20.73 9.77
C GLY A 174 21.05 -20.37 9.26
N ARG A 175 22.07 -20.48 10.12
CA ARG A 175 23.48 -20.12 9.79
C ARG A 175 24.20 -21.15 8.90
N SER A 176 23.66 -22.36 8.75
CA SER A 176 24.32 -23.49 8.09
C SER A 176 24.12 -23.54 6.57
N THR A 177 23.42 -22.57 5.98
CA THR A 177 22.92 -22.64 4.60
C THR A 177 23.85 -22.11 3.52
N GLY A 178 24.99 -21.52 3.88
CA GLY A 178 25.91 -20.92 2.91
C GLY A 178 25.29 -19.73 2.13
N ALA A 179 25.92 -19.34 1.02
CA ALA A 179 25.39 -18.30 0.15
C ALA A 179 24.15 -18.83 -0.60
N MET A 180 23.01 -18.16 -0.44
CA MET A 180 21.74 -18.56 -1.04
C MET A 180 21.23 -17.52 -2.03
N ASN A 181 20.47 -17.99 -3.01
CA ASN A 181 19.78 -17.14 -3.98
C ASN A 181 18.28 -17.24 -3.80
N VAL A 182 17.59 -16.10 -3.92
CA VAL A 182 16.13 -16.06 -4.04
C VAL A 182 15.75 -16.70 -5.37
N VAL A 183 14.93 -17.73 -5.30
CA VAL A 183 14.26 -18.35 -6.45
C VAL A 183 12.77 -18.34 -6.15
N VAL A 184 11.97 -17.94 -7.14
CA VAL A 184 10.53 -17.79 -7.00
C VAL A 184 9.88 -18.58 -8.12
N ASP A 185 9.47 -19.79 -7.79
CA ASP A 185 8.63 -20.60 -8.69
C ASP A 185 7.16 -20.15 -8.60
N MET A 186 6.29 -20.79 -9.38
CA MET A 186 4.88 -20.43 -9.44
C MET A 186 4.15 -20.58 -8.07
N PRO A 187 4.33 -21.67 -7.31
CA PRO A 187 3.78 -21.76 -5.95
C PRO A 187 4.20 -20.61 -5.02
N HIS A 188 5.51 -20.31 -4.97
CA HIS A 188 6.01 -19.25 -4.10
C HIS A 188 5.58 -17.85 -4.57
N PHE A 189 5.44 -17.65 -5.88
CA PHE A 189 4.89 -16.43 -6.45
C PHE A 189 3.42 -16.21 -6.03
N HIS A 190 2.59 -17.24 -6.11
CA HIS A 190 1.21 -17.19 -5.62
C HIS A 190 1.12 -16.95 -4.11
N MET A 191 2.03 -17.54 -3.33
CA MET A 191 2.10 -17.29 -1.89
C MET A 191 2.45 -15.82 -1.58
N ALA A 192 3.41 -15.24 -2.30
CA ALA A 192 3.75 -13.82 -2.17
C ALA A 192 2.57 -12.92 -2.55
N ALA A 193 1.87 -13.23 -3.64
CA ALA A 193 0.67 -12.50 -4.05
C ALA A 193 -0.43 -12.58 -2.98
N LYS A 194 -0.66 -13.77 -2.41
CA LYS A 194 -1.63 -13.96 -1.33
C LYS A 194 -1.27 -13.18 -0.06
N ALA A 195 0.00 -13.12 0.31
CA ALA A 195 0.46 -12.30 1.45
C ALA A 195 0.17 -10.81 1.22
N CYS A 196 0.45 -10.31 0.02
CA CYS A 196 0.13 -8.94 -0.38
C CYS A 196 -1.38 -8.67 -0.31
N THR A 197 -2.20 -9.56 -0.89
CA THR A 197 -3.66 -9.43 -0.91
C THR A 197 -4.27 -9.48 0.48
N ASN A 198 -3.80 -10.38 1.34
CA ASN A 198 -4.25 -10.47 2.72
C ASN A 198 -3.96 -9.18 3.49
N LEU A 199 -2.76 -8.62 3.33
CA LEU A 199 -2.41 -7.35 3.97
C LEU A 199 -3.35 -6.23 3.50
N VAL A 200 -3.53 -6.06 2.19
CA VAL A 200 -4.39 -5.00 1.65
C VAL A 200 -5.83 -5.15 2.18
N ARG A 201 -6.41 -6.34 2.15
CA ARG A 201 -7.76 -6.59 2.68
C ARG A 201 -7.88 -6.30 4.17
N GLU A 202 -6.97 -6.83 4.97
CA GLU A 202 -6.99 -6.64 6.42
C GLU A 202 -6.75 -5.18 6.80
N TYR A 203 -5.88 -4.49 6.09
CA TYR A 203 -5.63 -3.07 6.30
C TYR A 203 -6.86 -2.24 5.90
N ASN A 204 -7.44 -2.49 4.73
CA ASN A 204 -8.62 -1.78 4.24
C ASN A 204 -9.78 -1.90 5.24
N ARG A 205 -10.04 -3.11 5.72
CA ARG A 205 -11.05 -3.38 6.75
C ARG A 205 -10.74 -2.68 8.07
N SER A 206 -9.52 -2.83 8.57
CA SER A 206 -9.11 -2.24 9.86
C SER A 206 -9.14 -0.72 9.82
N LEU A 207 -8.73 -0.11 8.70
CA LEU A 207 -8.76 1.33 8.51
C LEU A 207 -10.20 1.83 8.43
N TYR A 208 -11.09 1.12 7.72
CA TYR A 208 -12.51 1.44 7.68
C TYR A 208 -13.11 1.49 9.08
N GLU A 209 -12.97 0.39 9.83
CA GLU A 209 -13.49 0.26 11.19
C GLU A 209 -12.93 1.36 12.12
N HIS A 210 -11.62 1.60 12.04
CA HIS A 210 -10.93 2.59 12.87
C HIS A 210 -11.42 4.01 12.60
N ILE A 211 -11.47 4.44 11.33
CA ILE A 211 -11.87 5.82 10.98
C ILE A 211 -13.33 6.05 11.32
N VAL A 212 -14.24 5.11 11.04
CA VAL A 212 -15.66 5.25 11.42
C VAL A 212 -15.81 5.40 12.93
N GLN A 213 -15.20 4.50 13.71
CA GLN A 213 -15.26 4.57 15.18
C GLN A 213 -14.67 5.87 15.71
N ARG A 214 -13.55 6.31 15.14
CA ARG A 214 -12.89 7.56 15.52
C ARG A 214 -13.76 8.76 15.20
N TRP A 215 -14.35 8.84 14.01
CA TRP A 215 -15.25 9.94 13.65
C TRP A 215 -16.51 10.00 14.50
N ILE A 216 -17.05 8.85 14.93
CA ILE A 216 -18.15 8.81 15.91
C ILE A 216 -17.67 9.35 17.27
N ARG A 217 -16.52 8.88 17.76
CA ARG A 217 -15.97 9.26 19.06
C ARG A 217 -15.64 10.75 19.15
N GLU A 218 -14.97 11.28 18.13
CA GLU A 218 -14.55 12.68 18.03
C GLU A 218 -15.69 13.61 17.54
N ARG A 219 -16.93 13.12 17.44
CA ARG A 219 -18.10 13.91 17.01
C ARG A 219 -17.93 14.60 15.64
N ILE A 220 -17.19 13.97 14.73
CA ILE A 220 -17.07 14.39 13.33
C ILE A 220 -18.34 14.06 12.55
N LEU A 221 -18.91 12.88 12.81
CA LEU A 221 -20.24 12.52 12.31
C LEU A 221 -21.29 12.96 13.33
N VAL A 222 -22.33 13.64 12.90
CA VAL A 222 -23.41 14.18 13.76
C VAL A 222 -24.71 13.39 13.66
N GLY A 223 -24.80 12.42 12.77
CA GLY A 223 -26.00 11.58 12.62
C GLY A 223 -27.00 12.15 11.62
N ARG A 224 -26.64 13.24 10.91
CA ARG A 224 -27.42 13.83 9.81
C ARG A 224 -26.64 13.74 8.50
N TRP A 225 -27.20 13.01 7.54
CA TRP A 225 -26.54 12.79 6.24
C TRP A 225 -26.16 14.09 5.52
N SER A 226 -26.99 15.13 5.60
CA SER A 226 -26.68 16.43 4.99
C SER A 226 -25.35 17.02 5.45
N ASP A 227 -25.01 16.82 6.72
CA ASP A 227 -23.80 17.36 7.34
C ASP A 227 -22.61 16.40 7.15
N ASP A 228 -22.89 15.10 7.28
CA ASP A 228 -21.89 14.04 7.32
C ASP A 228 -21.43 13.58 5.93
N ARG A 229 -22.25 13.79 4.88
CA ARG A 229 -21.97 13.36 3.51
C ARG A 229 -20.62 13.83 2.99
N LYS A 230 -20.22 15.07 3.32
CA LYS A 230 -18.95 15.66 2.85
C LYS A 230 -17.71 14.89 3.30
N PHE A 231 -17.81 14.14 4.38
CA PHE A 231 -16.75 13.27 4.88
C PHE A 231 -17.01 11.81 4.50
N PHE A 232 -18.23 11.34 4.71
CA PHE A 232 -18.56 9.92 4.59
C PHE A 232 -18.62 9.43 3.14
N GLN A 233 -19.10 10.25 2.20
CA GLN A 233 -19.16 9.84 0.79
C GLN A 233 -17.75 9.65 0.20
N PRO A 234 -16.82 10.61 0.26
CA PRO A 234 -15.44 10.40 -0.21
C PRO A 234 -14.74 9.23 0.48
N PHE A 235 -15.03 9.02 1.78
CA PHE A 235 -14.47 7.89 2.52
C PHE A 235 -14.97 6.54 1.99
N ILE A 236 -16.27 6.39 1.72
CA ILE A 236 -16.79 5.17 1.11
C ILE A 236 -16.24 4.99 -0.31
N ASP A 237 -16.09 6.06 -1.09
CA ASP A 237 -15.51 5.98 -2.43
C ASP A 237 -14.04 5.57 -2.41
N LEU A 238 -13.29 6.00 -1.38
CA LEU A 238 -11.90 5.58 -1.15
C LEU A 238 -11.79 4.11 -0.71
N MET A 239 -12.68 3.61 0.14
CA MET A 239 -12.50 2.31 0.80
C MET A 239 -13.20 1.14 0.10
N ARG A 240 -14.21 1.43 -0.73
CA ARG A 240 -15.10 0.40 -1.28
C ARG A 240 -14.46 -0.32 -2.45
N SER A 241 -14.35 -1.65 -2.31
CA SER A 241 -14.06 -2.54 -3.43
C SER A 241 -15.33 -2.90 -4.19
N GLN A 242 -15.30 -2.72 -5.52
CA GLN A 242 -16.31 -3.26 -6.42
C GLN A 242 -16.17 -4.79 -6.57
N GLU A 243 -14.93 -5.29 -6.52
CA GLU A 243 -14.63 -6.72 -6.66
C GLU A 243 -15.11 -7.56 -5.48
N ASP A 244 -14.89 -7.10 -4.25
CA ASP A 244 -15.35 -7.85 -3.06
C ASP A 244 -16.88 -7.78 -2.88
N GLY A 245 -17.53 -6.70 -3.36
CA GLY A 245 -18.99 -6.59 -3.42
C GLY A 245 -19.72 -6.64 -2.06
N LEU A 246 -19.00 -6.48 -0.94
CA LEU A 246 -19.54 -6.60 0.42
C LEU A 246 -20.30 -5.34 0.87
N MET A 247 -19.84 -4.14 0.49
CA MET A 247 -20.55 -2.88 0.77
C MET A 247 -21.58 -2.58 -0.33
N ARG A 248 -22.71 -3.29 -0.28
CA ARG A 248 -23.80 -3.10 -1.25
C ARG A 248 -24.57 -1.80 -1.00
N GLY A 249 -24.92 -1.13 -2.10
CA GLY A 249 -25.72 0.09 -2.10
C GLY A 249 -24.89 1.37 -2.18
N THR A 250 -25.53 2.49 -1.82
CA THR A 250 -24.92 3.82 -1.87
C THR A 250 -24.17 4.11 -0.57
N ALA A 251 -23.30 5.12 -0.53
CA ALA A 251 -22.69 5.54 0.73
C ALA A 251 -23.75 5.92 1.77
N TYR A 252 -24.90 6.44 1.33
CA TYR A 252 -26.05 6.70 2.21
C TYR A 252 -26.63 5.42 2.84
N SER A 253 -26.74 4.31 2.10
CA SER A 253 -27.25 3.06 2.68
C SER A 253 -26.29 2.50 3.73
N VAL A 254 -24.98 2.57 3.49
CA VAL A 254 -23.97 2.21 4.48
C VAL A 254 -24.03 3.14 5.69
N TYR A 255 -24.14 4.44 5.47
CA TYR A 255 -24.26 5.43 6.54
C TYR A 255 -25.47 5.18 7.45
N ARG A 256 -26.62 4.80 6.88
CA ARG A 256 -27.84 4.50 7.65
C ARG A 256 -27.67 3.35 8.65
N THR A 257 -26.81 2.37 8.37
CA THR A 257 -26.57 1.27 9.32
C THR A 257 -25.78 1.73 10.55
N LEU A 258 -25.04 2.85 10.43
CA LEU A 258 -24.25 3.45 11.51
C LEU A 258 -25.01 4.53 12.27
N GLN A 259 -26.11 5.05 11.72
CA GLN A 259 -26.81 6.24 12.23
C GLN A 259 -27.25 6.12 13.69
N SER A 260 -27.78 4.96 14.10
CA SER A 260 -28.15 4.71 15.50
C SER A 260 -26.95 4.79 16.44
N GLY A 261 -25.81 4.23 16.04
CA GLY A 261 -24.55 4.30 16.80
C GLY A 261 -24.03 5.72 16.92
N ILE A 262 -24.14 6.53 15.86
CA ILE A 262 -23.77 7.95 15.89
C ILE A 262 -24.64 8.69 16.90
N LEU A 263 -25.98 8.58 16.79
CA LEU A 263 -26.93 9.29 17.66
C LEU A 263 -26.78 8.90 19.13
N ASN A 264 -26.56 7.62 19.44
CA ASN A 264 -26.33 7.14 20.80
C ASN A 264 -25.10 7.79 21.45
N ARG A 265 -24.05 8.11 20.67
CA ARG A 265 -22.87 8.80 21.20
C ARG A 265 -23.15 10.24 21.59
N TYR A 266 -24.09 10.93 20.93
CA TYR A 266 -24.52 12.27 21.31
C TYR A 266 -25.47 12.28 22.51
N ALA A 267 -26.21 11.19 22.71
CA ALA A 267 -27.05 11.02 23.90
C ALA A 267 -26.25 10.71 25.18
N SER A 268 -24.99 10.30 25.04
CA SER A 268 -24.08 10.03 26.16
C SER A 268 -23.16 11.24 26.40
N PRO A 269 -22.99 11.71 27.65
CA PRO A 269 -22.15 12.87 27.96
C PRO A 269 -20.73 12.79 27.36
#